data_AF-A0A2N1N8R8-F1
#
_entry.id   AF-A0A2N1N8R8-F1
#
_cell.length_a   1.000
_cell.length_b   1.000
_cell.length_c   1.000
_cell.angle_alpha   90.00
_cell.angle_beta   90.00
_cell.angle_gamma   90.00
#
_symmetry.space_group_name_H-M   'P 1'
#
loop_
_entity.id
_entity.type
_entity.pdbx_description
1 polymer ?
#
loop_
_entity_poly.entity_id
_entity_poly.type
_entity_poly.pdbx_seq_one_letter_code
_entity_poly.pdbx_strand_id
1 'polypeptide(L)'
;LQLIEDSRHIDLTRLTKKEKKLIVNQLRAIHNFGVLHNDISVSNILYEPKSCNYFFIDFGLSEIVDNESPKLRKEEKRLKNFLQL
;
A
#
# COMPACT_ATOMS: atom_id res chain seq x y z
N LEU A 1 6.47 15.41 14.13
CA LEU A 1 6.12 14.09 13.58
C LEU A 1 7.38 13.25 13.59
N GLN A 2 7.51 12.35 14.57
CA GLN A 2 8.62 11.40 14.72
C GLN A 2 8.32 10.11 13.92
N LEU A 3 7.66 10.30 12.77
CA LEU A 3 7.24 9.22 11.89
C LEU A 3 8.42 8.95 10.97
N ILE A 4 8.90 7.71 10.92
CA ILE A 4 9.78 7.18 9.87
C ILE A 4 11.31 7.37 10.08
N GLU A 5 11.85 7.31 11.31
CA GLU A 5 13.33 7.14 11.44
C GLU A 5 13.77 5.70 11.10
N ASP A 6 12.97 4.70 11.51
CA ASP A 6 13.34 3.28 11.37
C ASP A 6 12.59 2.57 10.23
N SER A 7 11.71 3.28 9.51
CA SER A 7 10.98 2.67 8.41
C SER A 7 11.92 2.37 7.25
N ARG A 8 11.64 1.27 6.57
CA ARG A 8 12.42 0.82 5.42
C ARG A 8 11.51 0.40 4.28
N HIS A 9 11.99 0.55 3.05
CA HIS A 9 11.29 -0.01 1.90
C HIS A 9 11.14 -1.52 2.06
N ILE A 10 10.02 -2.06 1.58
CA ILE A 10 9.79 -3.50 1.61
C ILE A 10 10.80 -4.22 0.72
N ASP A 11 11.15 -5.46 1.09
CA ASP A 11 11.86 -6.40 0.22
C ASP A 11 10.88 -7.51 -0.17
N LEU A 12 10.41 -7.48 -1.42
CA LEU A 12 9.42 -8.44 -1.94
C LEU A 12 9.87 -9.90 -1.80
N THR A 13 11.17 -10.16 -1.84
CA THR A 13 11.72 -11.53 -1.74
C THR A 13 11.61 -12.11 -0.33
N ARG A 14 11.43 -11.26 0.68
CA ARG A 14 11.39 -11.63 2.10
C ARG A 14 9.99 -11.59 2.71
N LEU A 15 8.99 -11.08 1.98
CA LEU A 15 7.62 -10.97 2.50
C LEU A 15 6.93 -12.34 2.59
N THR A 16 6.46 -12.66 3.79
CA THR A 16 5.55 -13.77 4.03
C THR A 16 4.16 -13.52 3.42
N LYS A 17 3.39 -14.59 3.22
CA LYS A 17 1.99 -14.48 2.75
C LYS A 17 1.12 -13.63 3.67
N LYS A 18 1.39 -13.63 4.99
CA LYS A 18 0.66 -12.82 5.98
C LYS A 18 0.95 -11.34 5.78
N GLU A 19 2.22 -10.97 5.63
CA GLU A 19 2.65 -9.60 5.39
C GLU A 19 2.09 -9.05 4.07
N LYS A 20 2.13 -9.84 3.00
CA LYS A 20 1.50 -9.46 1.72
C LYS A 20 0.01 -9.14 1.89
N LYS A 21 -0.72 -9.92 2.68
CA LYS A 21 -2.13 -9.64 2.99
C LYS A 21 -2.30 -8.36 3.82
N LEU A 22 -1.39 -8.08 4.75
CA LEU A 22 -1.40 -6.82 5.50
C LEU A 22 -1.22 -5.63 4.57
N ILE A 23 -0.28 -5.67 3.62
CA ILE A 23 -0.09 -4.59 2.63
C ILE A 23 -1.38 -4.35 1.83
N VAL A 24 -2.07 -5.41 1.38
CA VAL A 24 -3.37 -5.28 0.69
C VAL A 24 -4.43 -4.63 1.60
N ASN A 25 -4.46 -4.97 2.88
CA ASN A 25 -5.39 -4.34 3.82
C ASN A 25 -5.08 -2.86 4.04
N GLN A 26 -3.80 -2.47 4.04
CA GLN A 26 -3.40 -1.06 4.13
C GLN A 26 -3.82 -0.27 2.89
N LEU A 27 -3.76 -0.88 1.70
CA LEU A 27 -4.29 -0.25 0.48
C LEU A 27 -5.81 -0.07 0.58
N ARG A 28 -6.53 -1.08 1.07
CA ARG A 28 -7.98 -0.99 1.29
C ARG A 28 -8.35 0.12 2.28
N ALA A 29 -7.53 0.32 3.31
CA ALA A 29 -7.76 1.38 4.27
C ALA A 29 -7.77 2.76 3.59
N ILE A 30 -6.81 3.04 2.70
CA ILE A 30 -6.81 4.31 1.94
C ILE A 30 -7.93 4.37 0.89
N HIS A 31 -8.26 3.24 0.25
CA HIS A 31 -9.38 3.15 -0.69
C HIS A 31 -10.74 3.44 -0.04
N ASN A 32 -10.93 3.07 1.23
CA ASN A 32 -12.16 3.37 1.97
C ASN A 32 -12.40 4.88 2.18
N PHE A 33 -11.35 5.70 2.04
CA PHE A 33 -11.43 7.16 2.05
C PHE A 33 -11.53 7.76 0.63
N GLY A 34 -11.75 6.92 -0.39
CA GLY A 34 -11.84 7.34 -1.79
C GLY A 34 -10.48 7.70 -2.40
N VAL A 35 -9.37 7.30 -1.79
CA VAL A 35 -8.03 7.63 -2.29
C VAL A 35 -7.54 6.53 -3.22
N LEU A 36 -7.33 6.86 -4.50
CA LEU A 36 -6.63 6.02 -5.47
C LEU A 36 -5.16 6.44 -5.51
N HIS A 37 -4.21 5.52 -5.28
CA HIS A 37 -2.80 5.88 -5.15
C HIS A 37 -2.15 6.22 -6.50
N ASN A 38 -2.51 5.47 -7.55
CA ASN A 38 -1.99 5.43 -8.92
C ASN A 38 -0.53 4.98 -9.10
N ASP A 39 0.33 5.11 -8.09
CA ASP A 39 1.75 4.73 -8.18
C ASP A 39 2.15 3.63 -7.18
N ILE A 40 1.63 2.42 -7.39
CA ILE A 40 1.94 1.27 -6.55
C ILE A 40 3.26 0.63 -7.00
N SER A 41 4.30 0.77 -6.18
CA SER A 41 5.65 0.24 -6.42
C SER A 41 6.36 -0.15 -5.11
N VAL A 42 7.49 -0.86 -5.19
CA VAL A 42 8.30 -1.23 -4.00
C VAL A 42 8.79 0.02 -3.26
N SER A 43 9.20 1.06 -4.00
CA SER A 43 9.70 2.31 -3.42
C SER A 43 8.60 3.05 -2.66
N ASN A 44 7.34 2.85 -3.02
CA ASN A 44 6.23 3.58 -2.41
C ASN A 44 5.56 2.80 -1.27
N ILE A 45 6.18 1.72 -0.79
CA ILE A 45 5.71 0.94 0.36
C ILE A 45 6.81 0.84 1.40
N LEU A 46 6.54 1.38 2.59
CA LEU A 46 7.41 1.29 3.75
C LEU A 46 6.87 0.28 4.76
N TYR A 47 7.78 -0.44 5.40
CA TYR A 47 7.54 -1.17 6.63
C TYR A 47 8.05 -0.35 7.81
N GLU A 48 7.22 -0.15 8.82
CA GLU A 48 7.57 0.56 10.05
C GLU A 48 7.65 -0.46 11.21
N PRO A 49 8.84 -0.73 11.77
CA PRO A 49 9.03 -1.80 12.74
C PRO A 49 8.31 -1.61 14.09
N LYS A 50 8.08 -0.37 14.57
CA LYS A 50 7.51 -0.15 15.91
C LYS A 50 6.02 -0.49 15.95
N SER A 51 5.29 -0.16 14.90
CA SER A 51 3.86 -0.46 14.73
C SER A 51 3.62 -1.80 14.03
N CYS A 52 4.66 -2.43 13.49
CA CYS A 52 4.56 -3.64 12.66
C CYS A 52 3.59 -3.49 11.48
N ASN A 53 3.51 -2.28 10.91
CA ASN A 53 2.60 -1.95 9.82
C ASN A 53 3.32 -1.54 8.54
N TYR A 54 2.55 -1.53 7.46
CA TYR A 54 2.97 -1.06 6.16
C TYR A 54 2.26 0.25 5.81
N PHE A 55 2.98 1.13 5.12
CA PHE A 55 2.51 2.45 4.74
C PHE A 55 2.76 2.69 3.27
N PHE A 56 1.75 3.19 2.57
CA PHE A 56 1.91 3.76 1.25
C PHE A 56 2.41 5.20 1.39
N ILE A 57 3.40 5.56 0.58
CA ILE A 57 3.99 6.90 0.55
C ILE A 57 3.97 7.45 -0.88
N ASP A 58 4.22 8.74 -1.00
CA ASP A 58 4.22 9.47 -2.26
C ASP A 58 2.87 9.46 -2.99
N PHE A 59 1.97 10.31 -2.49
CA PHE A 59 0.63 10.51 -3.07
C PHE A 59 0.63 11.54 -4.21
N GLY A 60 1.78 11.85 -4.81
CA GLY A 60 1.91 12.90 -5.85
C GLY A 60 1.07 12.64 -7.11
N LEU A 61 0.72 11.37 -7.38
CA LEU A 61 -0.12 10.94 -8.50
C LEU A 61 -1.54 10.50 -8.07
N SER A 62 -1.88 10.65 -6.80
CA SER A 62 -3.15 10.15 -6.25
C SER A 62 -4.36 10.96 -6.70
N GLU A 63 -5.51 10.31 -6.74
CA GLU A 63 -6.80 10.89 -7.14
C GLU A 63 -7.85 10.60 -6.06
N ILE A 64 -8.71 11.56 -5.76
CA ILE A 64 -9.93 11.31 -4.99
C ILE A 64 -11.01 10.83 -5.94
N VAL A 65 -11.54 9.64 -5.66
CA VAL A 65 -12.57 8.98 -6.45
C VAL A 65 -13.74 8.57 -5.56
N ASP A 66 -14.89 8.29 -6.18
CA ASP A 66 -16.00 7.65 -5.48
C ASP A 66 -15.56 6.29 -4.89
N ASN A 67 -16.05 5.96 -3.69
CA ASN A 67 -15.73 4.70 -3.00
C ASN A 67 -16.17 3.46 -3.80
N GLU A 68 -17.15 3.59 -4.69
CA GLU A 68 -17.59 2.53 -5.60
C GLU A 68 -16.82 2.50 -6.92
N SER A 69 -15.86 3.40 -7.10
CA SER A 69 -15.09 3.52 -8.34
C SER A 69 -14.41 2.18 -8.71
N PRO A 70 -14.60 1.70 -9.95
CA PRO A 70 -13.92 0.48 -10.41
C PRO A 70 -12.40 0.65 -10.48
N LYS A 71 -11.88 1.88 -10.44
CA LYS A 71 -10.43 2.15 -10.39
C LYS A 71 -9.79 1.58 -9.11
N LEU A 72 -10.46 1.70 -7.96
CA LEU A 72 -9.97 1.17 -6.68
C LEU A 72 -9.78 -0.35 -6.75
N ARG A 73 -10.78 -1.08 -7.26
CA ARG A 73 -10.71 -2.54 -7.47
C ARG A 73 -9.60 -2.94 -8.44
N LYS A 74 -9.38 -2.14 -9.49
CA LYS A 74 -8.30 -2.37 -10.46
C LYS A 74 -6.92 -2.18 -9.83
N GLU A 75 -6.74 -1.16 -9.00
CA GLU A 75 -5.49 -0.93 -8.26
C GLU A 75 -5.21 -2.04 -7.24
N GLU A 76 -6.21 -2.46 -6.46
CA GLU A 76 -6.05 -3.60 -5.53
C GLU A 76 -5.63 -4.88 -6.27
N LYS A 77 -6.23 -5.14 -7.45
CA LYS A 77 -5.86 -6.28 -8.29
C LYS A 77 -4.41 -6.18 -8.79
N ARG A 78 -3.96 -4.98 -9.20
CA ARG A 78 -2.55 -4.74 -9.59
C ARG A 78 -1.61 -5.01 -8.43
N LEU A 79 -1.92 -4.52 -7.23
CA LEU A 79 -1.12 -4.78 -6.03
C LEU A 79 -1.04 -6.28 -5.73
N LYS A 80 -2.16 -7.01 -5.78
CA LYS A 80 -2.17 -8.48 -5.55
C LYS A 80 -1.29 -9.23 -6.54
N ASN A 81 -1.39 -8.90 -7.84
CA ASN A 81 -0.53 -9.49 -8.86
C ASN A 81 0.96 -9.19 -8.59
N PHE A 82 1.26 -7.93 -8.25
CA PHE A 82 2.61 -7.49 -7.90
C PHE A 82 3.18 -8.21 -6.67
N LEU A 83 2.36 -8.47 -5.65
CA LEU A 83 2.72 -9.25 -4.47
C LEU A 83 2.70 -10.76 -4.69
N GLN A 84 2.26 -11.24 -5.87
CA GLN A 84 2.06 -12.66 -6.17
C GLN A 84 1.09 -13.34 -5.18
N LEU A 85 -0.06 -12.70 -4.95
CA LEU A 85 -1.14 -13.16 -4.06
C LEU A 85 -2.37 -13.69 -4.80
#